data_AF-D5GJY7-F1
#
_entry.id   AF-D5GJY7-F1
#
_cell.length_a   1.000
_cell.length_b   1.000
_cell.length_c   1.000
_cell.angle_alpha   90.00
_cell.angle_beta   90.00
_cell.angle_gamma   90.00
#
_symmetry.space_group_name_H-M   'P 1'
#
loop_
_entity.id
_entity.type
_entity.pdbx_description
1 polymer ?
#
loop_
_entity_poly.entity_id
_entity_poly.type
_entity_poly.pdbx_seq_one_letter_code
_entity_poly.pdbx_strand_id
1 'polypeptide(L)'
;MVEAKCAQVDAKQAAATCGDGQTQPRLNDEQWQALVALYRTLPHEHHDFFLASQHPSASPPLRRLADKYAMPARMWRHGICGFLKLLRYR
;
A
#
# COMPACT_ATOMS: atom_id res chain seq x y z
N MET A 1 -3.16 11.29 0.16
CA MET A 1 -3.14 10.05 0.97
C MET A 1 -2.09 9.11 0.38
N VAL A 2 -1.23 8.50 1.19
CA VAL A 2 -0.15 7.59 0.73
C VAL A 2 -0.70 6.45 -0.12
N GLU A 3 -1.91 5.98 0.21
CA GLU A 3 -2.60 4.92 -0.51
C GLU A 3 -2.90 5.24 -1.98
N ALA A 4 -3.33 6.46 -2.27
CA ALA A 4 -3.59 6.88 -3.65
C ALA A 4 -2.29 6.88 -4.47
N LYS A 5 -1.15 7.20 -3.83
CA LYS A 5 0.17 7.12 -4.47
C LYS A 5 0.57 5.65 -4.70
N CYS A 6 0.40 4.76 -3.72
CA CYS A 6 0.68 3.33 -3.90
C CYS A 6 -0.17 2.72 -5.02
N ALA A 7 -1.49 3.00 -5.02
CA ALA A 7 -2.40 2.51 -6.06
C ALA A 7 -2.04 3.04 -7.46
N GLN A 8 -1.60 4.29 -7.58
CA GLN A 8 -1.14 4.85 -8.85
C GLN A 8 0.16 4.20 -9.35
N VAL A 9 1.10 3.91 -8.44
CA VAL A 9 2.36 3.22 -8.78
C VAL A 9 2.06 1.79 -9.24
N ASP A 10 1.19 1.07 -8.53
CA ASP A 10 0.74 -0.27 -8.91
C ASP A 10 0.06 -0.28 -10.28
N ALA A 11 -0.83 0.66 -10.54
CA ALA A 11 -1.51 0.76 -11.84
C ALA A 11 -0.53 1.05 -12.98
N LYS A 12 0.45 1.93 -12.76
CA LYS A 12 1.51 2.23 -13.74
C LYS A 12 2.40 1.01 -14.02
N GLN A 13 2.73 0.23 -12.98
CA GLN A 13 3.53 -0.98 -13.12
C GLN A 13 2.75 -2.15 -13.73
N ALA A 14 1.46 -2.27 -13.41
CA ALA A 14 0.56 -3.26 -14.02
C ALA A 14 0.33 -2.98 -15.51
N ALA A 15 0.16 -1.71 -15.90
CA ALA A 15 0.07 -1.32 -17.31
C ALA A 15 1.38 -1.60 -18.08
N ALA A 16 2.53 -1.46 -17.42
CA ALA A 16 3.83 -1.80 -18.00
C ALA A 16 4.05 -3.32 -18.16
N THR A 17 3.33 -4.18 -17.43
CA THR A 17 3.47 -5.65 -17.51
C THR A 17 2.58 -6.31 -18.57
N CYS A 18 1.59 -5.60 -19.11
CA CYS A 18 0.61 -6.17 -20.05
C CYS A 18 0.94 -5.90 -21.54
N GLY A 19 2.08 -5.25 -21.83
CA GLY A 19 2.60 -5.09 -23.19
C GLY A 19 3.75 -6.07 -23.44
N ASP A 20 3.56 -6.98 -24.40
CA ASP A 20 4.55 -7.82 -25.07
C ASP A 20 5.92 -7.96 -24.39
N GLY A 21 6.12 -9.02 -23.61
CA GLY A 21 7.42 -9.71 -23.42
C GLY A 21 8.68 -8.90 -23.08
N GLN A 22 8.56 -7.61 -22.82
CA GLN A 22 9.66 -6.68 -22.70
C GLN A 22 9.91 -6.45 -21.22
N THR A 23 10.99 -7.09 -20.78
CA THR A 23 11.76 -6.79 -19.58
C THR A 23 11.52 -5.36 -19.12
N GLN A 24 10.92 -5.24 -17.93
CA GLN A 24 10.70 -4.01 -17.17
C GLN A 24 11.79 -2.96 -17.44
N PRO A 25 11.48 -1.66 -17.55
CA PRO A 25 12.51 -0.66 -17.29
C PRO A 25 12.91 -0.87 -15.84
N ARG A 26 14.10 -1.46 -15.62
CA ARG A 26 14.67 -1.69 -14.30
C ARG A 26 14.59 -0.36 -13.56
N LEU A 27 13.70 -0.28 -12.56
CA LEU A 27 13.63 0.89 -11.68
C LEU A 27 15.04 1.15 -11.18
N ASN A 28 15.52 2.39 -11.32
CA ASN A 28 16.82 2.76 -10.80
C ASN A 28 16.84 2.51 -9.27
N ASP A 29 18.00 2.25 -8.69
CA ASP A 29 18.09 1.89 -7.27
C ASP A 29 17.48 2.97 -6.36
N GLU A 30 17.59 4.25 -6.73
CA GLU A 30 16.94 5.37 -6.04
C GLU A 30 15.41 5.32 -6.11
N GLN A 31 14.85 4.99 -7.29
CA GLN A 31 13.40 4.86 -7.48
C GLN A 31 12.86 3.66 -6.72
N TRP A 32 13.65 2.58 -6.66
CA TRP A 32 13.33 1.39 -5.89
C TRP A 32 13.34 1.67 -4.38
N GLN A 33 14.35 2.40 -3.88
CA GLN A 33 14.39 2.83 -2.48
C GLN A 33 13.21 3.75 -2.12
N ALA A 34 12.88 4.70 -2.99
CA ALA A 34 11.72 5.58 -2.80
C ALA A 34 10.40 4.79 -2.78
N LEU A 35 10.27 3.77 -3.63
CA LEU A 35 9.10 2.90 -3.67
C LEU A 35 9.00 2.05 -2.40
N VAL A 36 10.11 1.46 -1.94
CA VAL A 36 10.16 0.72 -0.67
C VAL A 36 9.82 1.62 0.52
N ALA A 37 10.34 2.85 0.56
CA ALA A 37 10.00 3.82 1.60
C ALA A 37 8.50 4.14 1.60
N LEU A 38 7.91 4.39 0.43
CA LEU A 38 6.47 4.62 0.27
C LEU A 38 5.63 3.41 0.72
N TYR A 39 6.07 2.21 0.37
CA TYR A 39 5.39 0.97 0.76
C TYR A 39 5.51 0.67 2.25
N ARG A 40 6.56 1.16 2.92
CA ARG A 40 6.70 1.05 4.37
C ARG A 40 5.83 2.06 5.11
N THR A 41 5.64 3.27 4.58
CA THR A 41 4.82 4.28 5.27
C THR A 41 3.34 3.94 5.29
N LEU A 42 2.82 3.29 4.23
CA LEU A 42 1.40 2.96 4.14
C LEU A 42 0.89 2.04 5.28
N PRO A 43 1.54 0.89 5.59
CA PRO A 43 1.18 0.06 6.73
C PRO A 43 1.30 0.78 8.06
N HIS A 44 2.32 1.62 8.25
CA HIS A 44 2.49 2.38 9.49
C HIS A 44 1.31 3.34 9.72
N GLU A 45 0.90 4.11 8.71
CA GLU A 45 -0.27 5.00 8.82
C GLU A 45 -1.57 4.22 9.11
N HIS A 46 -1.77 3.08 8.46
CA HIS A 46 -2.98 2.26 8.65
C HIS A 46 -3.00 1.59 10.02
N HIS A 47 -1.86 1.11 10.49
CA HIS A 47 -1.68 0.50 11.80
C HIS A 47 -1.91 1.52 12.92
N ASP A 48 -1.32 2.72 12.81
CA ASP A 48 -1.47 3.77 13.81
C ASP A 48 -2.92 4.26 13.88
N PHE A 49 -3.58 4.43 12.72
CA PHE A 49 -5.00 4.74 12.67
C PHE A 49 -5.85 3.64 13.33
N PHE A 50 -5.54 2.37 13.08
CA PHE A 50 -6.24 1.25 13.68
C PHE A 50 -6.06 1.20 15.20
N LEU A 51 -4.84 1.35 15.70
CA LEU A 51 -4.56 1.43 17.14
C LEU A 51 -5.28 2.60 17.80
N ALA A 52 -5.23 3.78 17.19
CA ALA A 52 -5.93 4.96 17.69
C ALA A 52 -7.45 4.77 17.72
N SER A 53 -8.00 4.11 16.69
CA SER A 53 -9.43 3.83 16.60
C SER A 53 -9.92 2.84 17.64
N GLN A 54 -9.09 1.86 18.02
CA GLN A 54 -9.44 0.81 18.99
C GLN A 54 -9.07 1.17 20.43
N HIS A 55 -8.44 2.32 20.67
CA HIS A 55 -8.05 2.74 22.00
C HIS A 55 -9.28 2.86 22.93
N PRO A 56 -9.19 2.48 24.22
CA PRO A 56 -10.33 2.53 25.14
C PRO A 56 -10.96 3.92 25.32
N SER A 57 -10.18 4.99 25.12
CA SER A 57 -10.69 6.37 25.14
C SER A 57 -11.30 6.85 23.82
N ALA A 58 -11.24 6.03 22.76
CA ALA A 58 -11.77 6.38 21.45
C ALA A 58 -13.30 6.36 21.46
N SER A 59 -13.88 7.39 20.82
CA SER A 59 -15.33 7.51 20.72
C SER A 59 -15.94 6.32 19.95
N PRO A 60 -17.16 5.87 20.28
CA PRO A 60 -17.81 4.76 19.57
C PRO A 60 -17.90 4.92 18.04
N PRO A 61 -18.10 6.14 17.49
CA PRO A 61 -18.01 6.36 16.05
C PRO A 61 -16.62 6.09 15.46
N LEU A 62 -15.55 6.43 16.19
CA LEU A 62 -14.16 6.20 15.76
C LEU A 62 -13.83 4.71 15.68
N ARG A 63 -14.30 3.91 16.65
CA ARG A 63 -14.15 2.45 16.61
C ARG A 63 -14.81 1.83 15.38
N ARG A 64 -16.04 2.26 15.05
CA ARG A 64 -16.78 1.76 13.88
C ARG A 64 -16.15 2.18 12.55
N LEU A 65 -15.34 3.24 12.51
CA LEU A 65 -14.66 3.68 11.30
C LEU A 65 -13.63 2.65 10.82
N ALA A 66 -12.91 1.99 11.73
CA ALA A 66 -11.96 0.93 11.38
C ALA A 66 -12.64 -0.27 10.71
N ASP A 67 -13.79 -0.69 11.24
CA ASP A 67 -14.59 -1.77 10.66
C ASP A 67 -15.24 -1.35 9.34
N LYS A 68 -15.80 -0.14 9.28
CA LYS A 68 -16.46 0.41 8.07
C LYS A 68 -15.51 0.42 6.87
N TYR A 69 -14.26 0.80 7.09
CA TYR A 69 -13.26 0.85 6.03
C TYR A 69 -12.48 -0.46 5.87
N ALA A 70 -12.85 -1.53 6.60
CA ALA A 70 -12.18 -2.83 6.59
C ALA A 70 -10.65 -2.68 6.63
N MET A 71 -10.16 -1.85 7.56
CA MET A 71 -8.79 -1.34 7.53
C MET A 71 -7.70 -2.43 7.44
N PRO A 72 -7.84 -3.59 8.14
CA PRO A 72 -6.89 -4.70 7.99
C PRO A 72 -6.85 -5.27 6.56
N ALA A 73 -8.00 -5.47 5.92
CA ALA A 73 -8.09 -6.00 4.56
C ALA A 73 -7.54 -5.00 3.53
N ARG A 74 -7.77 -3.70 3.75
CA ARG A 74 -7.26 -2.61 2.93
C ARG A 74 -5.74 -2.49 3.01
N MET A 75 -5.19 -2.60 4.22
CA MET A 75 -3.75 -2.63 4.48
C MET A 75 -3.07 -3.81 3.78
N TRP A 76 -3.70 -5.00 3.81
CA TRP A 76 -3.18 -6.19 3.13
C TRP A 76 -3.15 -6.01 1.60
N ARG A 77 -4.25 -5.55 1.00
CA ARG A 77 -4.36 -5.40 -0.46
C ARG A 77 -3.41 -4.34 -1.01
N HIS A 78 -3.38 -3.15 -0.39
CA HIS A 78 -2.65 -2.00 -0.92
C HIS A 78 -1.24 -1.85 -0.37
N GLY A 79 -0.93 -2.42 0.80
CA GLY A 79 0.39 -2.32 1.41
C GLY A 79 1.28 -3.54 1.15
N ILE A 80 0.72 -4.74 1.10
CA ILE A 80 1.51 -5.98 1.08
C ILE A 80 1.36 -6.70 -0.26
N CYS A 81 0.12 -6.95 -0.73
CA CYS A 81 -0.10 -7.71 -1.96
C CYS A 81 0.45 -7.01 -3.21
N GLY A 82 0.29 -5.69 -3.35
CA GLY A 82 0.84 -4.91 -4.47
C GLY A 82 2.37 -5.01 -4.54
N PHE A 83 3.03 -4.75 -3.42
CA PHE A 83 4.48 -4.84 -3.30
C PHE A 83 5.04 -6.25 -3.56
N LEU A 84 4.39 -7.30 -3.04
CA LEU A 84 4.81 -8.68 -3.30
C LEU A 84 4.69 -9.07 -4.77
N LYS A 85 3.66 -8.58 -5.48
CA LYS A 85 3.54 -8.79 -6.93
C LYS A 85 4.66 -8.10 -7.68
N LEU A 86 5.03 -6.89 -7.27
CA LEU A 86 6.15 -6.15 -7.85
C LEU A 86 7.47 -6.90 -7.66
N LEU A 87 7.74 -7.40 -6.45
CA LEU A 87 8.94 -8.19 -6.15
C LEU A 87 9.04 -9.49 -6.96
N ARG A 88 7.90 -10.08 -7.36
CA ARG A 88 7.88 -11.34 -8.11
C ARG A 88 8.39 -11.19 -9.55
N TYR A 89 8.30 -9.99 -10.13
CA TYR A 89 8.70 -9.70 -11.51
C TYR A 89 10.03 -8.95 -11.62
N ARG A 90 10.78 -8.86 -10.52
CA ARG A 90 12.15 -8.32 -10.47
C ARG A 90 13.15 -9.46 -10.60
#